data_AF-A0A3D2KMC3-F1
#
_entry.id   AF-A0A3D2KMC3-F1
#
_cell.length_a   1.000
_cell.length_b   1.000
_cell.length_c   1.000
_cell.angle_alpha   90.00
_cell.angle_beta   90.00
_cell.angle_gamma   90.00
#
_symmetry.space_group_name_H-M   'P 1'
#
loop_
_entity.id
_entity.type
_entity.pdbx_description
1 polymer ?
#
loop_
_entity_poly.entity_id
_entity_poly.type
_entity_poly.pdbx_seq_one_letter_code
_entity_poly.pdbx_strand_id
1 'polypeptide(L)' 'MDVFEAIAGRRSIRSYVPMPVPEEKLRRVLEAAQKAPSAGNRQEYRFIVVTNEETKKRLA' A
#
# COMPACT_ATOMS: atom_id res chain seq x y z
N MET A 1 -6.70 -18.66 0.88
CA MET A 1 -6.80 -17.76 -0.27
C MET A 1 -5.44 -17.71 -0.93
N ASP A 2 -5.37 -18.12 -2.18
CA ASP A 2 -4.14 -18.05 -2.97
C ASP A 2 -4.02 -16.73 -3.75
N VAL A 3 -2.95 -16.60 -4.53
CA VAL A 3 -2.67 -15.39 -5.32
C VAL A 3 -3.73 -15.17 -6.42
N PHE A 4 -4.21 -16.22 -7.07
CA PHE A 4 -5.16 -16.10 -8.17
C PHE A 4 -6.55 -15.71 -7.65
N GLU A 5 -6.98 -16.30 -6.55
CA GLU A 5 -8.20 -15.92 -5.85
C GLU A 5 -8.14 -14.45 -5.38
N ALA A 6 -6.97 -14.00 -4.89
CA ALA A 6 -6.75 -12.61 -4.48
C ALA A 6 -6.85 -11.60 -5.61
N ILE A 7 -6.31 -11.93 -6.76
CA ILE A 7 -6.39 -11.07 -7.94
C ILE A 7 -7.85 -11.03 -8.45
N ALA A 8 -8.50 -12.19 -8.57
CA ALA A 8 -9.87 -12.28 -9.09
C ALA A 8 -10.90 -11.57 -8.18
N GLY A 9 -10.74 -11.66 -6.86
CA GLY A 9 -11.64 -11.03 -5.89
C GLY A 9 -11.41 -9.54 -5.64
N ARG A 10 -10.40 -8.92 -6.25
CA ARG A 10 -10.00 -7.54 -5.94
C ARG A 10 -11.06 -6.53 -6.40
N ARG A 11 -11.52 -5.71 -5.46
CA ARG A 11 -12.40 -4.54 -5.67
C ARG A 11 -11.84 -3.30 -5.00
N SER A 12 -12.20 -2.12 -5.51
CA SER A 12 -11.82 -0.85 -4.89
C SER A 12 -12.71 -0.58 -3.67
N ILE A 13 -12.10 -0.40 -2.50
CA ILE A 13 -12.78 -0.07 -1.25
C ILE A 13 -12.75 1.45 -1.05
N ARG A 14 -13.86 2.03 -0.56
CA ARG A 14 -14.01 3.48 -0.32
C ARG A 14 -14.66 3.82 1.04
N SER A 15 -14.93 2.81 1.86
CA SER A 15 -15.41 2.96 3.22
C SER A 15 -14.52 2.12 4.13
N TYR A 16 -13.97 2.74 5.17
CA TYR A 16 -12.94 2.17 6.03
C TYR A 16 -13.34 2.36 7.49
N VAL A 17 -12.95 1.41 8.34
CA VAL A 17 -13.05 1.56 9.79
C VAL A 17 -12.03 2.60 10.29
N PRO A 18 -12.30 3.32 11.40
CA PRO A 18 -11.42 4.35 11.95
C PRO A 18 -10.24 3.73 12.74
N MET A 19 -9.64 2.66 12.20
CA MET A 19 -8.53 1.95 12.82
C MET A 19 -7.26 2.18 12.00
N PRO A 20 -6.15 2.58 12.63
CA PRO A 20 -4.88 2.72 11.93
C PRO A 20 -4.39 1.36 11.42
N VAL A 21 -3.67 1.37 10.30
CA VAL A 21 -3.00 0.16 9.80
C VAL A 21 -1.79 -0.14 10.68
N PRO A 22 -1.64 -1.37 11.22
CA PRO A 22 -0.46 -1.77 11.97
C PRO A 22 0.82 -1.61 11.15
N GLU A 23 1.90 -1.15 11.80
CA GLU A 23 3.18 -0.87 11.13
C GLU A 23 3.76 -2.09 10.38
N GLU A 24 3.66 -3.28 10.97
CA GLU A 24 4.12 -4.52 10.33
C GLU A 24 3.44 -4.75 8.97
N LYS A 25 2.13 -4.48 8.88
CA LYS A 25 1.37 -4.64 7.63
C LYS A 25 1.82 -3.61 6.58
N LEU A 26 2.11 -2.38 7.00
CA LEU A 26 2.66 -1.35 6.12
C LEU A 26 4.02 -1.79 5.56
N ARG A 27 4.93 -2.26 6.42
CA ARG A 27 6.26 -2.75 6.01
C ARG A 27 6.15 -3.89 5.00
N ARG A 28 5.30 -4.88 5.28
CA ARG A 28 5.09 -6.04 4.39
C ARG A 28 4.62 -5.62 2.98
N VAL A 29 3.73 -4.64 2.87
CA VAL A 29 3.26 -4.14 1.57
C VAL A 29 4.36 -3.37 0.84
N LEU A 30 5.13 -2.55 1.56
CA LEU A 30 6.25 -1.80 0.96
C LEU A 30 7.38 -2.72 0.50
N GLU A 31 7.70 -3.77 1.25
CA GLU A 31 8.66 -4.80 0.84
C GLU A 31 8.20 -5.52 -0.43
N ALA A 32 6.92 -5.85 -0.53
CA ALA A 32 6.36 -6.45 -1.74
C ALA A 32 6.48 -5.50 -2.95
N ALA A 33 6.22 -4.20 -2.74
CA ALA A 33 6.39 -3.19 -3.78
C ALA A 33 7.86 -3.05 -4.22
N GLN A 34 8.82 -3.13 -3.30
CA GLN A 34 10.26 -3.08 -3.61
C GLN A 34 10.73 -4.30 -4.40
N LYS A 35 10.12 -5.47 -4.20
CA LYS A 35 10.44 -6.70 -4.92
C LYS A 35 9.89 -6.72 -6.35
N ALA A 36 9.04 -5.77 -6.72
CA ALA A 36 8.53 -5.67 -8.08
C ALA A 36 9.69 -5.35 -9.05
N PRO A 37 9.67 -5.93 -10.28
CA PRO A 37 10.71 -5.64 -11.26
C PRO A 37 10.68 -4.15 -11.63
N SER A 38 11.87 -3.58 -11.86
CA SER A 38 12.01 -2.24 -12.40
C SER A 38 12.97 -2.25 -13.60
N ALA A 39 12.71 -1.39 -14.59
CA ALA A 39 13.51 -1.32 -15.80
C ALA A 39 14.97 -1.03 -15.45
N GLY A 40 15.89 -1.92 -15.83
CA GLY A 40 17.31 -1.80 -15.48
C GLY A 40 17.59 -1.76 -13.97
N ASN A 41 16.71 -2.31 -13.14
CA ASN A 41 16.77 -2.24 -11.67
C ASN A 41 16.83 -0.80 -11.11
N ARG A 42 16.33 0.20 -11.84
CA ARG A 42 16.46 1.61 -11.43
C ARG A 42 15.62 1.99 -10.22
N GLN A 43 14.57 1.23 -9.91
CA GLN A 43 13.70 1.48 -8.74
C GLN A 43 13.25 2.95 -8.62
N GLU A 44 12.81 3.55 -9.73
CA GLU A 44 12.48 4.99 -9.86
C GLU A 44 11.14 5.35 -9.19
N TYR A 45 10.85 4.78 -8.03
CA TYR A 45 9.68 5.06 -7.21
C TYR A 45 10.11 5.52 -5.82
N ARG A 46 9.30 6.39 -5.21
CA ARG A 46 9.41 6.74 -3.79
C ARG A 46 8.05 6.55 -3.14
N PHE A 47 8.05 5.92 -1.97
CA PHE A 47 6.84 5.77 -1.16
C PHE A 47 6.94 6.71 0.03
N ILE A 48 5.89 7.49 0.26
CA ILE A 48 5.74 8.34 1.45
C ILE A 48 4.53 7.84 2.23
N VAL A 49 4.76 7.38 3.46
CA VAL A 49 3.68 6.93 4.35
C VAL A 49 3.21 8.12 5.17
N VAL A 50 1.99 8.60 4.90
CA VAL A 50 1.37 9.70 5.65
C VAL A 50 0.49 9.14 6.75
N THR A 51 0.95 9.22 8.00
CA THR A 51 0.19 8.79 9.18
C THR A 51 -0.48 9.95 9.92
N ASN A 52 0.03 11.18 9.76
CA ASN A 52 -0.53 12.38 10.38
C ASN A 52 -1.91 12.72 9.81
N GLU A 53 -2.92 12.81 10.68
CA GLU A 53 -4.32 13.02 10.29
C GLU A 53 -4.59 14.38 9.64
N GLU A 54 -3.94 15.45 10.10
CA GLU A 54 -4.08 16.77 9.49
C GLU A 54 -3.55 16.78 8.05
N THR A 55 -2.41 16.13 7.83
CA THR A 55 -1.81 15.98 6.50
C THR A 55 -2.71 15.15 5.58
N LYS A 56 -3.32 14.06 6.09
CA LYS A 56 -4.29 13.27 5.31
C LYS A 56 -5.51 14.11 4.91
N LYS A 57 -6.05 14.91 5.83
CA LYS A 57 -7.19 15.80 5.54
C LYS A 57 -6.87 16.84 4.46
N ARG A 58 -5.63 17.31 4.39
CA ARG A 58 -5.18 18.26 3.34
C ARG A 58 -4.99 17.62 1.96
N LEU A 59 -4.83 16.29 1.90
CA LEU A 59 -4.62 15.54 0.65
C LEU A 59 -5.93 15.00 0.03
N ALA A 60 -7.01 14.95 0.81
CA ALA A 60 -8.32 14.46 0.39
C ALA A 60 -9.10 15.52 -0.40
#